data_AF-A0A0W1DHW3-F1
#
_entry.id   AF-A0A0W1DHW3-F1
#
_cell.length_a   1.000
_cell.length_b   1.000
_cell.length_c   1.000
_cell.angle_alpha   90.00
_cell.angle_beta   90.00
_cell.angle_gamma   90.00
#
_symmetry.space_group_name_H-M   'P 1'
#
loop_
_entity.id
_entity.type
_entity.pdbx_description
1 polymer ?
#
loop_
_entity_poly.entity_id
_entity_poly.type
_entity_poly.pdbx_seq_one_letter_code
_entity_poly.pdbx_strand_id
1 'polypeptide(L)'
;MTTASAPLSDGSDVALGQKAYVDGPLVQPVEVIEDSRCPMNMRCVWAGRVRVKMIWIRGNGKKQPFEATLGEPVPLADGQFTLESVRPEKRTDIALKPSDYRFSFRFAGGL
;
A
#
# COMPACT_ATOMS: atom_id res chain seq x y z
N MET A 1 18.06 -6.42 18.14
CA MET A 1 17.33 -7.56 17.54
C MET A 1 16.61 -7.04 16.31
N THR A 2 17.20 -7.20 15.13
CA THR A 2 16.63 -6.70 13.87
C THR A 2 15.82 -7.85 13.28
N THR A 3 14.53 -7.90 13.60
CA THR A 3 13.63 -8.87 12.98
C THR A 3 13.46 -8.45 11.53
N ALA A 4 14.17 -9.13 10.62
CA ALA A 4 13.81 -9.14 9.22
C ALA A 4 12.45 -9.85 9.13
N SER A 5 11.36 -9.10 9.28
CA SER A 5 10.01 -9.63 9.24
C SER A 5 9.84 -10.41 7.94
N ALA A 6 9.50 -11.69 8.07
CA ALA A 6 9.08 -12.51 6.94
C ALA A 6 7.98 -11.75 6.18
N PRO A 7 7.91 -11.89 4.85
CA PRO A 7 6.84 -11.25 4.10
C PRO A 7 5.50 -11.70 4.67
N LEU A 8 4.65 -10.72 4.99
CA LEU A 8 3.32 -11.01 5.49
C LEU A 8 2.60 -11.89 4.48
N SER A 9 1.99 -12.98 4.99
CA SER A 9 1.27 -13.95 4.17
C SER A 9 0.01 -13.33 3.55
N ASP A 10 -0.56 -12.37 4.26
CA ASP A 10 -1.75 -11.63 3.90
C ASP A 10 -1.34 -10.19 3.61
N GLY A 11 -1.82 -9.60 2.52
CA GLY A 11 -1.55 -8.21 2.14
C GLY A 11 -2.06 -7.15 3.12
N SER A 12 -2.43 -7.53 4.34
CA SER A 12 -3.02 -6.71 5.38
C SER A 12 -1.97 -6.21 6.39
N ASP A 13 -2.12 -4.99 6.87
CA ASP A 13 -1.23 -4.36 7.87
C ASP A 13 0.26 -4.31 7.46
N VAL A 14 0.54 -4.11 6.18
CA VAL A 14 1.90 -4.03 5.65
C VAL A 14 2.51 -2.68 5.97
N ALA A 15 3.67 -2.65 6.62
CA ALA A 15 4.40 -1.42 6.87
C ALA A 15 5.11 -0.87 5.62
N LEU A 16 5.37 0.43 5.56
CA LEU A 16 6.19 0.99 4.49
C LEU A 16 7.60 0.37 4.50
N GLY A 17 8.06 -0.10 3.35
CA GLY A 17 9.33 -0.80 3.18
C GLY A 17 9.25 -2.30 3.48
N GLN A 18 8.14 -2.81 4.02
CA GLN A 18 7.94 -4.23 4.30
C GLN A 18 7.43 -4.97 3.05
N LYS A 19 7.89 -6.20 2.84
CA LYS A 19 7.40 -7.05 1.75
C LYS A 19 6.17 -7.82 2.21
N ALA A 20 5.20 -8.03 1.33
CA ALA A 20 4.03 -8.84 1.62
C ALA A 20 3.59 -9.63 0.38
N TYR A 21 3.10 -10.85 0.60
CA TYR A 21 2.39 -11.62 -0.40
C TYR A 21 0.92 -11.22 -0.36
N VAL A 22 0.35 -10.94 -1.52
CA VAL A 22 -1.06 -10.55 -1.64
C VAL A 22 -1.71 -11.55 -2.58
N ASP A 23 -2.15 -12.68 -2.04
CA ASP A 23 -2.76 -13.79 -2.80
C ASP A 23 -1.94 -14.25 -4.03
N GLY A 24 -0.60 -14.18 -3.93
CA GLY A 24 0.33 -14.61 -5.00
C GLY A 24 1.48 -13.63 -5.26
N PRO A 25 1.24 -12.43 -5.81
CA PRO A 25 2.28 -11.45 -6.08
C PRO A 25 2.98 -10.96 -4.79
N LEU A 26 4.32 -10.93 -4.84
CA LEU A 26 5.15 -10.31 -3.82
C LEU A 26 5.25 -8.81 -4.08
N VAL A 27 4.64 -8.00 -3.24
CA VAL A 27 4.68 -6.53 -3.36
C VAL A 27 5.39 -5.90 -2.18
N GLN A 28 5.90 -4.69 -2.39
CA GLN A 28 6.56 -3.90 -1.38
C GLN A 28 6.18 -2.42 -1.53
N PRO A 29 5.40 -1.83 -0.61
CA PRO A 29 5.29 -0.38 -0.53
C PRO A 29 6.65 0.23 -0.24
N VAL A 30 7.10 1.18 -1.06
CA VAL A 30 8.39 1.86 -0.85
C VAL A 30 8.23 3.29 -0.37
N GLU A 31 7.20 3.98 -0.85
CA GLU A 31 7.01 5.41 -0.54
C GLU A 31 5.56 5.82 -0.77
N VAL A 32 5.06 6.78 0.02
CA VAL A 32 3.77 7.42 -0.25
C VAL A 32 4.02 8.62 -1.15
N ILE A 33 3.55 8.57 -2.39
CA ILE A 33 3.73 9.63 -3.40
C ILE A 33 2.81 10.81 -3.07
N GLU A 34 1.56 10.50 -2.72
CA GLU A 34 0.55 11.50 -2.43
C GLU A 34 -0.28 10.99 -1.25
N ASP A 35 -0.39 11.79 -0.19
CA ASP A 35 -1.37 11.56 0.86
C ASP A 35 -2.18 12.84 1.03
N SER A 36 -3.16 13.01 0.16
CA SER A 36 -4.11 14.11 0.20
C SER A 36 -5.41 13.70 0.89
N ARG A 37 -5.39 12.69 1.79
CA ARG A 37 -6.59 12.31 2.56
C ARG A 37 -7.17 13.50 3.27
N CYS A 38 -8.50 13.58 3.28
CA CYS A 38 -9.14 14.60 4.07
C CYS A 38 -8.89 14.33 5.55
N PRO A 39 -8.28 15.25 6.29
CA PRO A 39 -8.10 15.06 7.73
C PRO A 39 -9.47 14.93 8.39
N MET A 40 -9.62 13.99 9.31
CA MET A 40 -10.88 13.80 10.05
C MET A 40 -11.36 15.09 10.75
N ASN A 41 -10.44 16.00 11.07
CA ASN A 41 -10.71 17.26 11.74
C ASN A 41 -10.92 18.45 10.77
N MET A 42 -11.07 18.22 9.46
CA MET A 42 -11.30 19.27 8.46
C MET A 42 -12.44 18.92 7.49
N ARG A 43 -13.11 19.95 6.96
CA ARG A 43 -14.04 19.81 5.82
C ARG A 43 -13.27 20.00 4.51
N CYS A 44 -13.04 18.91 3.77
CA CYS A 44 -12.43 18.99 2.45
C CYS A 44 -13.50 19.10 1.36
N VAL A 45 -13.23 19.96 0.38
CA VAL A 45 -14.07 20.13 -0.82
C VAL A 45 -13.79 19.05 -1.87
N TRP A 46 -12.61 18.42 -1.81
CA TRP A 46 -12.16 17.39 -2.74
C TRP A 46 -12.09 16.04 -2.05
N ALA A 47 -12.44 14.97 -2.77
CA ALA A 47 -12.22 13.59 -2.33
C ALA A 47 -10.71 13.34 -2.25
N GLY A 48 -10.15 13.44 -1.05
CA GLY A 48 -8.74 13.18 -0.81
C GLY A 48 -8.35 11.79 -1.29
N ARG A 49 -7.18 11.66 -1.92
CA ARG A 49 -6.67 10.38 -2.44
C ARG A 49 -5.29 10.10 -1.87
N VAL A 50 -4.97 8.81 -1.75
CA VAL A 50 -3.64 8.35 -1.40
C VAL A 50 -3.06 7.62 -2.60
N ARG A 51 -1.86 7.99 -3.02
CA ARG A 51 -1.06 7.27 -4.00
C ARG A 51 0.20 6.76 -3.34
N VAL A 52 0.44 5.46 -3.46
CA VAL A 52 1.58 4.79 -2.87
C VAL A 52 2.40 4.18 -3.99
N LYS A 53 3.72 4.41 -3.94
CA LYS A 53 4.69 3.75 -4.80
C LYS A 53 4.93 2.35 -4.26
N MET A 54 4.68 1.39 -5.11
CA MET A 54 4.83 -0.03 -4.82
C MET A 54 5.89 -0.62 -5.75
N ILE A 55 6.57 -1.66 -5.29
CA ILE A 55 7.44 -2.48 -6.11
C ILE A 55 6.88 -3.90 -6.11
N TRP A 56 6.54 -4.39 -7.30
CA TRP A 56 6.19 -5.78 -7.52
C TRP A 56 7.44 -6.58 -7.85
N ILE A 57 7.72 -7.61 -7.06
CA ILE A 57 8.85 -8.52 -7.26
C ILE A 57 8.29 -9.76 -7.96
N ARG A 58 8.58 -9.89 -9.24
CA ARG A 58 8.18 -11.06 -10.05
C ARG A 58 8.99 -12.29 -9.63
N GLY A 59 8.44 -13.48 -9.87
CA GLY A 59 9.12 -14.76 -9.55
C GLY A 59 10.48 -14.95 -10.23
N ASN A 60 10.75 -14.22 -11.31
CA ASN A 60 12.06 -14.16 -11.97
C ASN A 60 13.05 -13.16 -11.35
N GLY A 61 12.71 -12.55 -10.21
CA GLY A 61 13.53 -11.55 -9.51
C GLY A 61 13.43 -10.12 -10.08
N LYS A 62 12.67 -9.88 -11.16
CA LYS A 62 12.48 -8.53 -11.70
C LYS A 62 11.62 -7.69 -10.76
N LYS A 63 12.07 -6.48 -10.48
CA LYS A 63 11.36 -5.47 -9.68
C LYS A 63 10.65 -4.50 -10.63
N GLN A 64 9.34 -4.50 -10.62
CA GLN A 64 8.52 -3.57 -11.39
C GLN A 64 7.92 -2.52 -10.45
N PRO A 65 8.33 -1.25 -10.53
CA PRO A 65 7.66 -0.18 -9.81
C PRO A 65 6.28 0.07 -10.42
N PHE A 66 5.28 0.27 -9.58
CA PHE A 66 3.93 0.67 -9.97
C PHE A 66 3.33 1.59 -8.92
N GLU A 67 2.29 2.32 -9.28
CA GLU A 67 1.59 3.22 -8.37
C GLU A 67 0.22 2.62 -8.05
N ALA A 68 -0.13 2.60 -6.77
CA ALA A 68 -1.44 2.16 -6.31
C ALA A 68 -2.17 3.34 -5.66
N THR A 69 -3.39 3.60 -6.11
CA THR A 69 -4.27 4.61 -5.49
C THR A 69 -5.25 3.91 -4.55
N LEU A 70 -5.52 4.51 -3.39
CA LEU A 70 -6.50 3.99 -2.43
C LEU A 70 -7.88 3.88 -3.08
N GLY A 71 -8.44 2.67 -3.07
CA GLY A 71 -9.75 2.35 -3.64
C GLY A 71 -9.76 2.15 -5.16
N GLU A 72 -8.64 2.37 -5.87
CA GLU A 72 -8.57 2.12 -7.31
C GLU A 72 -7.90 0.77 -7.61
N PRO A 73 -8.58 -0.14 -8.32
CA PRO A 73 -7.96 -1.37 -8.79
C PRO A 73 -6.99 -1.07 -9.94
N VAL A 74 -5.76 -1.56 -9.83
CA VAL A 74 -4.74 -1.48 -10.87
C VAL A 74 -4.44 -2.88 -11.42
N PRO A 75 -4.28 -3.04 -12.75
CA PRO A 75 -3.91 -4.32 -13.32
C PRO A 75 -2.49 -4.70 -12.88
N LEU A 76 -2.34 -5.83 -12.21
CA LEU A 76 -1.06 -6.34 -11.73
C LEU A 76 -0.98 -7.84 -12.01
N ALA A 77 0.11 -8.30 -12.61
CA ALA A 77 0.24 -9.69 -13.03
C ALA A 77 -0.94 -10.14 -13.92
N ASP A 78 -1.66 -11.15 -13.46
CA ASP A 78 -2.84 -11.79 -14.03
C ASP A 78 -4.16 -11.36 -13.33
N GLY A 79 -4.10 -10.38 -12.42
CA GLY A 79 -5.25 -9.95 -11.63
C GLY A 79 -5.35 -8.44 -11.44
N GLN A 80 -6.21 -8.05 -10.51
CA GLN A 80 -6.39 -6.67 -10.08
C GLN A 80 -5.87 -6.49 -8.66
N PHE A 81 -4.90 -5.60 -8.51
CA PHE A 81 -4.38 -5.18 -7.23
C PHE A 81 -5.12 -3.92 -6.77
N THR A 82 -5.66 -3.94 -5.56
CA THR A 82 -6.39 -2.81 -4.99
C THR A 82 -5.79 -2.45 -3.64
N LEU A 83 -5.47 -1.17 -3.45
CA LEU A 83 -5.17 -0.65 -2.12
C LEU A 83 -6.52 -0.47 -1.39
N GLU A 84 -6.85 -1.37 -0.47
CA GLU A 84 -8.14 -1.36 0.23
C GLU A 84 -8.17 -0.32 1.34
N SER A 85 -7.08 -0.19 2.11
CA SER A 85 -7.02 0.77 3.20
C SER A 85 -5.61 1.23 3.52
N VAL A 86 -5.52 2.47 4.02
CA VAL A 86 -4.29 3.08 4.54
C VAL A 86 -4.57 3.57 5.95
N ARG A 87 -3.82 3.06 6.91
CA ARG A 87 -3.86 3.47 8.32
C ARG A 87 -2.49 4.01 8.75
N PRO A 88 -2.43 4.85 9.79
CA PRO A 88 -3.55 5.56 10.40
C PRO A 88 -4.14 6.61 9.44
N GLU A 89 -5.33 7.12 9.74
CA GLU A 89 -5.95 8.22 8.99
C GLU A 89 -5.13 9.50 9.11
N LYS A 90 -5.18 10.34 8.06
CA LYS A 90 -4.44 11.61 8.08
C LYS A 90 -5.04 12.52 9.15
N ARG A 91 -4.16 13.09 9.97
CA ARG A 91 -4.48 13.95 11.10
C ARG A 91 -3.58 15.17 11.05
N THR A 92 -4.12 16.38 11.15
CA THR A 92 -3.28 17.60 11.10
C THR A 92 -2.50 17.82 12.40
N ASP A 93 -2.90 17.13 13.48
CA ASP A 93 -2.30 17.20 14.80
C ASP A 93 -1.06 16.30 14.97
N ILE A 94 -0.79 15.39 14.02
CA ILE A 94 0.29 14.41 14.14
C ILE A 94 1.08 14.31 12.84
N ALA A 95 2.40 14.45 12.93
CA ALA A 95 3.31 14.10 11.85
C ALA A 95 3.49 12.56 11.82
N LEU A 96 2.78 11.89 10.91
CA LEU A 96 2.88 10.44 10.74
C LEU A 96 4.27 10.07 10.20
N LYS A 97 4.99 9.19 10.90
CA LYS A 97 6.25 8.67 10.39
C LYS A 97 5.98 7.57 9.37
N PRO A 98 6.88 7.33 8.40
CA PRO A 98 6.76 6.22 7.45
C PRO A 98 6.50 4.86 8.11
N SER A 99 7.10 4.64 9.29
CA SER A 99 6.93 3.43 10.11
C SER A 99 5.55 3.27 10.75
N ASP A 100 4.78 4.35 10.85
CA ASP A 100 3.42 4.33 11.42
C ASP A 100 2.39 3.91 10.37
N TYR A 101 2.73 4.03 9.08
CA TYR A 101 1.82 3.63 8.01
C TYR A 101 1.63 2.10 7.97
N ARG A 102 0.38 1.71 7.76
CA ARG A 102 -0.09 0.36 7.55
C ARG A 102 -0.99 0.34 6.33
N PHE A 103 -0.62 -0.48 5.37
CA PHE A 103 -1.33 -0.62 4.11
C PHE A 103 -1.99 -1.98 4.07
N SER A 104 -3.26 -2.01 3.68
CA SER A 104 -3.96 -3.26 3.38
C SER A 104 -4.27 -3.31 1.89
N PHE A 105 -3.83 -4.38 1.26
CA PHE A 105 -3.93 -4.64 -0.15
C PHE A 105 -4.77 -5.88 -0.36
N ARG A 106 -5.50 -5.88 -1.47
CA ARG A 106 -6.23 -7.03 -1.96
C ARG A 106 -5.86 -7.30 -3.38
N PHE A 107 -5.66 -8.57 -3.69
CA PHE A 107 -5.42 -9.02 -5.04
C PHE A 107 -6.58 -9.92 -5.45
N ALA A 108 -7.26 -9.52 -6.52
CA ALA A 108 -8.27 -10.35 -7.17
C ALA A 108 -7.62 -10.97 -8.41
N GLY A 109 -7.05 -12.17 -8.25
CA GLY A 109 -6.50 -12.98 -9.36
C GLY A 109 -7.60 -13.49 -10.29
N GLY A 110 -7.37 -13.44 -11.59
CA GLY A 110 -8.22 -14.06 -12.59
C GLY A 110 -7.80 -15.52 -12.80
N LEU A 111 -8.74 -16.44 -12.56
CA LEU A 111 -8.65 -17.88 -12.85
C LEU A 111 -8.08 -18.22 -14.22
#